data_AF-A0A9E3GBN9-F1
#
_entry.id   AF-A0A9E3GBN9-F1
#
_cell.length_a   1.000
_cell.length_b   1.000
_cell.length_c   1.000
_cell.angle_alpha   90.00
_cell.angle_beta   90.00
_cell.angle_gamma   90.00
#
_symmetry.space_group_name_H-M   'P 1'
#
loop_
_entity.id
_entity.type
_entity.pdbx_description
1 polymer ?
#
loop_
_entity_poly.entity_id
_entity_poly.type
_entity_poly.pdbx_seq_one_letter_code
_entity_poly.pdbx_strand_id
1 'polypeptide(L)'
;MTVVASVAGVPVVADEVDAREARLRSGPRAAALPARETSEGRQLRRWLTQLIVTERVIVAEVAARGLTAESVPHETDLLPDVTARLEIGSIAAAALADPRARALFLDVTAAAAVTDDDVADYHKRNPLRFAVPLVDAHGWRAPAAIGPPLEQVRAGITEHLLGAERRRAFRVWLDARRAALVVLAPGYEHPGDPRQPDNTHRH
;
A
#
# COMPACT_ATOMS: atom_id res chain seq x y z
N MET A 1 -29.39 7.26 -11.01
CA MET A 1 -27.91 7.25 -10.84
C MET A 1 -27.62 7.49 -9.37
N THR A 2 -27.10 6.47 -8.67
CA THR A 2 -26.75 6.59 -7.25
C THR A 2 -25.30 7.05 -7.13
N VAL A 3 -25.07 8.16 -6.44
CA VAL A 3 -23.71 8.66 -6.14
C VAL A 3 -23.23 7.99 -4.86
N VAL A 4 -22.05 7.36 -4.91
CA VAL A 4 -21.46 6.61 -3.79
C VAL A 4 -20.34 7.38 -3.10
N ALA A 5 -19.73 8.33 -3.81
CA ALA A 5 -18.74 9.24 -3.27
C ALA A 5 -18.62 10.49 -4.18
N SER A 6 -17.90 11.50 -3.73
CA SER A 6 -17.32 12.53 -4.60
C SER A 6 -15.83 12.71 -4.28
N VAL A 7 -15.05 13.08 -5.29
CA VAL A 7 -13.63 13.40 -5.18
C VAL A 7 -13.41 14.79 -5.75
N ALA A 8 -12.99 15.74 -4.91
CA ALA A 8 -12.85 17.15 -5.27
C ALA A 8 -14.12 17.72 -5.97
N GLY A 9 -15.30 17.31 -5.48
CA GLY A 9 -16.60 17.70 -6.05
C GLY A 9 -17.06 16.90 -7.27
N VAL A 10 -16.21 16.04 -7.85
CA VAL A 10 -16.59 15.18 -8.98
C VAL A 10 -17.26 13.89 -8.47
N PRO A 11 -18.50 13.57 -8.91
CA PRO A 11 -19.22 12.40 -8.40
C PRO A 11 -18.62 11.08 -8.89
N VAL A 12 -18.64 10.08 -8.01
CA VAL A 12 -18.41 8.66 -8.29
C VAL A 12 -19.76 7.96 -8.20
N VAL A 13 -20.17 7.30 -9.28
CA VAL A 13 -21.48 6.64 -9.37
C VAL A 13 -21.36 5.15 -9.11
N ALA A 14 -22.43 4.54 -8.57
CA ALA A 14 -22.48 3.12 -8.24
C ALA A 14 -22.14 2.22 -9.44
N ASP A 15 -22.60 2.60 -10.64
CA ASP A 15 -22.36 1.87 -11.89
C ASP A 15 -20.86 1.67 -12.18
N GLU A 16 -20.00 2.60 -11.73
CA GLU A 16 -18.55 2.46 -11.87
C GLU A 16 -17.97 1.38 -10.95
N VAL A 17 -18.48 1.30 -9.71
CA VAL A 17 -18.14 0.25 -8.77
C VAL A 17 -18.60 -1.11 -9.33
N ASP A 18 -19.81 -1.15 -9.88
CA ASP A 18 -20.37 -2.35 -10.52
C ASP A 18 -19.53 -2.81 -11.71
N ALA A 19 -19.15 -1.87 -12.59
CA ALA A 19 -18.29 -2.16 -13.73
C ALA A 19 -16.91 -2.66 -13.29
N ARG A 20 -16.33 -2.09 -12.23
CA ARG A 20 -15.04 -2.55 -11.69
C ARG A 20 -15.15 -3.94 -11.07
N GLU A 21 -16.19 -4.21 -10.30
CA GLU A 21 -16.42 -5.53 -9.72
C GLU A 21 -16.66 -6.59 -10.80
N ALA A 22 -17.44 -6.26 -11.83
CA ALA A 22 -17.68 -7.16 -12.97
C ALA A 22 -16.37 -7.56 -13.66
N ARG A 23 -15.46 -6.60 -13.91
CA ARG A 23 -14.12 -6.89 -14.46
C ARG A 23 -13.29 -7.82 -13.57
N LEU A 24 -13.36 -7.66 -12.25
CA LEU A 24 -12.66 -8.56 -11.33
C LEU A 24 -13.23 -9.97 -11.37
N ARG A 25 -14.56 -10.09 -11.44
CA ARG A 25 -15.26 -11.39 -11.50
C ARG A 25 -15.16 -12.07 -12.86
N SER A 26 -14.81 -11.35 -13.92
CA SER A 26 -14.45 -11.94 -15.22
C SER A 26 -12.95 -12.24 -15.36
N GLY A 27 -12.15 -11.91 -14.34
CA GLY A 27 -10.70 -12.00 -14.39
C GLY A 27 -10.12 -13.32 -13.86
N PRO A 28 -8.80 -13.50 -13.95
CA PRO A 28 -8.12 -14.74 -13.52
C PRO A 28 -8.28 -15.10 -12.05
N ARG A 29 -8.66 -14.12 -11.20
CA ARG A 29 -8.85 -14.30 -9.75
C ARG A 29 -10.31 -14.46 -9.35
N ALA A 30 -11.22 -14.62 -10.30
CA ALA A 30 -12.66 -14.70 -10.05
C ALA A 30 -13.03 -15.75 -8.99
N ALA A 31 -12.39 -16.93 -9.03
CA ALA A 31 -12.64 -18.04 -8.12
C ALA A 31 -12.26 -17.73 -6.65
N ALA A 32 -11.41 -16.73 -6.41
CA ALA A 32 -10.98 -16.33 -5.06
C ALA A 32 -11.85 -15.21 -4.47
N LEU A 33 -12.82 -14.68 -5.23
CA LEU A 33 -13.66 -13.57 -4.78
C LEU A 33 -14.84 -14.08 -3.95
N PRO A 34 -15.20 -13.38 -2.86
CA PRO A 34 -16.40 -13.70 -2.09
C PRO A 34 -17.66 -13.57 -2.95
N ALA A 35 -18.68 -14.36 -2.64
CA ALA A 35 -19.99 -14.25 -3.30
C ALA A 35 -20.64 -12.89 -2.98
N ARG A 36 -21.40 -12.35 -3.94
CA ARG A 36 -21.95 -10.97 -3.88
C ARG A 36 -22.85 -10.74 -2.66
N GLU A 37 -23.66 -11.74 -2.33
CA GLU A 37 -24.67 -11.66 -1.27
C GLU A 37 -24.10 -11.81 0.15
N THR A 38 -22.80 -12.10 0.29
CA THR A 38 -22.18 -12.28 1.60
C THR A 38 -21.67 -10.97 2.19
N SER A 39 -21.36 -10.98 3.49
CA SER A 39 -20.76 -9.84 4.17
C SER A 39 -19.41 -9.45 3.55
N GLU A 40 -18.60 -10.44 3.17
CA GLU A 40 -17.33 -10.30 2.49
C GLU A 40 -17.52 -9.73 1.07
N GLY A 41 -18.61 -10.10 0.39
CA GLY A 41 -19.01 -9.48 -0.88
C GLY A 41 -19.30 -7.98 -0.73
N ARG A 42 -20.01 -7.58 0.33
CA ARG A 42 -20.23 -6.16 0.65
C ARG A 42 -18.93 -5.45 1.02
N GLN A 43 -18.05 -6.09 1.79
CA GLN A 43 -16.73 -5.55 2.12
C GLN A 43 -15.85 -5.36 0.87
N LEU A 44 -15.88 -6.29 -0.09
CA LEU A 44 -15.21 -6.13 -1.38
C LEU A 44 -15.70 -4.88 -2.11
N ARG A 45 -17.03 -4.66 -2.17
CA ARG A 45 -17.60 -3.45 -2.81
C ARG A 45 -17.19 -2.15 -2.12
N ARG A 46 -17.14 -2.14 -0.78
CA ARG A 46 -16.60 -0.99 -0.03
C ARG A 46 -15.12 -0.78 -0.35
N TRP A 47 -14.30 -1.84 -0.34
CA TRP A 47 -12.89 -1.76 -0.71
C TRP A 47 -12.69 -1.23 -2.14
N LEU A 48 -13.49 -1.68 -3.11
CA LEU A 48 -13.46 -1.16 -4.48
C LEU A 48 -13.81 0.32 -4.56
N THR A 49 -14.78 0.75 -3.77
CA THR A 49 -15.12 2.18 -3.67
C THR A 49 -13.93 2.97 -3.13
N GLN A 50 -13.27 2.48 -2.08
CA GLN A 50 -12.07 3.10 -1.51
C GLN A 50 -10.91 3.15 -2.53
N LEU A 51 -10.73 2.10 -3.32
CA LEU A 51 -9.72 2.07 -4.38
C LEU A 51 -10.03 3.10 -5.47
N ILE A 52 -11.27 3.14 -5.98
CA ILE A 52 -11.69 4.08 -7.02
C ILE A 52 -11.50 5.54 -6.59
N VAL A 53 -11.92 5.91 -5.37
CA VAL A 53 -11.72 7.29 -4.89
C VAL A 53 -10.24 7.62 -4.71
N THR A 54 -9.44 6.64 -4.28
CA THR A 54 -7.99 6.80 -4.12
C THR A 54 -7.30 6.99 -5.47
N GLU A 55 -7.64 6.19 -6.47
CA GLU A 55 -7.14 6.33 -7.85
C GLU A 55 -7.46 7.72 -8.41
N ARG A 56 -8.68 8.24 -8.18
CA ARG A 56 -9.05 9.61 -8.58
C ARG A 56 -8.26 10.69 -7.86
N VAL A 57 -8.03 10.55 -6.56
CA VAL A 57 -7.17 11.48 -5.80
C VAL A 57 -5.75 11.49 -6.38
N ILE A 58 -5.20 10.30 -6.67
CA ILE A 58 -3.87 10.17 -7.28
C ILE A 58 -3.82 10.84 -8.65
N VAL A 59 -4.81 10.61 -9.52
CA VAL A 59 -4.87 11.25 -10.84
C VAL A 59 -4.91 12.77 -10.72
N ALA A 60 -5.72 13.30 -9.79
CA ALA A 60 -5.80 14.74 -9.55
C ALA A 60 -4.46 15.32 -9.05
N GLU A 61 -3.78 14.62 -8.14
CA GLU A 61 -2.49 15.04 -7.59
C GLU A 61 -1.35 14.98 -8.61
N VAL A 62 -1.31 13.90 -9.41
CA VAL A 62 -0.35 13.75 -10.52
C VAL A 62 -0.52 14.89 -11.51
N ALA A 63 -1.76 15.20 -11.90
CA ALA A 63 -2.05 16.29 -12.83
C ALA A 63 -1.69 17.66 -12.23
N ALA A 64 -2.04 17.93 -10.98
CA ALA A 64 -1.74 19.18 -10.30
C ALA A 64 -0.23 19.44 -10.15
N ARG A 65 0.56 18.38 -10.02
CA ARG A 65 2.02 18.43 -9.89
C ARG A 65 2.75 18.32 -11.23
N GLY A 66 2.04 18.10 -12.34
CA GLY A 66 2.63 17.92 -13.66
C GLY A 66 3.54 16.69 -13.76
N LEU A 67 3.27 15.65 -12.97
CA LEU A 67 4.11 14.45 -12.92
C LEU A 67 3.85 13.54 -14.12
N THR A 68 4.91 12.97 -14.67
CA THR A 68 4.85 11.95 -15.73
C THR A 68 5.25 10.58 -15.17
N ALA A 69 4.86 9.52 -15.87
CA ALA A 69 5.22 8.14 -15.53
C ALA A 69 6.61 7.73 -16.07
N GLU A 70 7.44 8.69 -16.44
CA GLU A 70 8.76 8.43 -17.03
C GLU A 70 9.76 8.03 -15.94
N SER A 71 10.54 6.99 -16.21
CA SER A 71 11.64 6.54 -15.34
C SER A 71 11.21 6.21 -13.90
N VAL A 72 9.99 5.67 -13.72
CA VAL A 72 9.52 5.22 -12.40
C VAL A 72 10.02 3.81 -12.08
N PRO A 73 10.34 3.50 -10.81
CA PRO A 73 10.76 2.17 -10.39
C PRO A 73 9.64 1.15 -10.61
N HIS A 74 9.96 -0.13 -10.71
CA HIS A 74 8.97 -1.20 -10.79
C HIS A 74 8.18 -1.32 -9.47
N GLU A 75 6.98 -1.92 -9.53
CA GLU A 75 6.18 -2.16 -8.32
C GLU A 75 6.96 -2.99 -7.30
N THR A 76 7.75 -3.97 -7.76
CA THR A 76 8.58 -4.84 -6.92
C THR A 76 9.71 -4.10 -6.22
N ASP A 77 10.15 -2.94 -6.72
CA ASP A 77 11.20 -2.16 -6.07
C ASP A 77 10.64 -1.40 -4.86
N LEU A 78 9.37 -0.95 -4.93
CA LEU A 78 8.69 -0.25 -3.84
C LEU A 78 8.05 -1.22 -2.83
N LEU A 79 7.57 -2.35 -3.33
CA LEU A 79 6.85 -3.39 -2.59
C LEU A 79 7.54 -4.77 -2.77
N PRO A 80 8.79 -4.93 -2.28
CA PRO A 80 9.60 -6.11 -2.53
C PRO A 80 9.06 -7.39 -1.88
N ASP A 81 8.29 -7.26 -0.81
CA ASP A 81 7.77 -8.39 -0.06
C ASP A 81 6.38 -8.10 0.55
N VAL A 82 5.82 -9.11 1.21
CA VAL A 82 4.52 -9.02 1.89
C VAL A 82 4.56 -7.99 3.01
N THR A 83 5.68 -7.85 3.71
CA THR A 83 5.83 -6.86 4.80
C THR A 83 5.66 -5.44 4.26
N ALA A 84 6.35 -5.09 3.17
CA ALA A 84 6.22 -3.79 2.52
C ALA A 84 4.78 -3.50 2.06
N ARG A 85 4.06 -4.51 1.56
CA ARG A 85 2.64 -4.39 1.20
C ARG A 85 1.74 -4.14 2.41
N LEU A 86 2.02 -4.78 3.54
CA LEU A 86 1.28 -4.58 4.78
C LEU A 86 1.53 -3.19 5.39
N GLU A 87 2.77 -2.70 5.36
CA GLU A 87 3.16 -1.39 5.89
C GLU A 87 2.43 -0.22 5.22
N ILE A 88 2.26 -0.29 3.90
CA ILE A 88 1.59 0.76 3.12
C ILE A 88 0.07 0.57 3.08
N GLY A 89 -0.43 -0.65 3.33
CA GLY A 89 -1.84 -1.00 3.33
C GLY A 89 -2.39 -1.37 1.95
N SER A 90 -3.48 -2.14 1.93
CA SER A 90 -4.00 -2.79 0.71
C SER A 90 -4.39 -1.83 -0.41
N ILE A 91 -5.03 -0.70 -0.08
CA ILE A 91 -5.50 0.28 -1.07
C ILE A 91 -4.31 0.99 -1.72
N ALA A 92 -3.37 1.51 -0.92
CA ALA A 92 -2.19 2.18 -1.43
C ALA A 92 -1.29 1.21 -2.21
N ALA A 93 -1.10 -0.02 -1.72
CA ALA A 93 -0.38 -1.06 -2.44
C ALA A 93 -1.01 -1.38 -3.81
N ALA A 94 -2.34 -1.48 -3.88
CA ALA A 94 -3.03 -1.72 -5.14
C ALA A 94 -2.89 -0.54 -6.12
N ALA A 95 -2.93 0.70 -5.61
CA ALA A 95 -2.76 1.89 -6.44
C ALA A 95 -1.38 1.99 -7.08
N LEU A 96 -0.32 1.50 -6.42
CA LEU A 96 1.05 1.50 -6.95
C LEU A 96 1.27 0.60 -8.18
N ALA A 97 0.28 -0.22 -8.58
CA ALA A 97 0.29 -0.88 -9.88
C ALA A 97 0.33 0.15 -11.05
N ASP A 98 -0.31 1.32 -10.87
CA ASP A 98 -0.24 2.42 -11.84
C ASP A 98 1.14 3.13 -11.75
N PRO A 99 1.91 3.23 -12.84
CA PRO A 99 3.19 3.93 -12.84
C PRO A 99 3.09 5.41 -12.44
N ARG A 100 1.95 6.08 -12.68
CA ARG A 100 1.72 7.47 -12.24
C ARG A 100 1.60 7.58 -10.72
N ALA A 101 1.01 6.57 -10.08
CA ALA A 101 0.97 6.50 -8.62
C ALA A 101 2.40 6.33 -8.05
N ARG A 102 3.26 5.59 -8.75
CA ARG A 102 4.68 5.44 -8.38
C ARG A 102 5.47 6.74 -8.56
N ALA A 103 5.21 7.50 -9.63
CA ALA A 103 5.79 8.84 -9.78
C ALA A 103 5.41 9.76 -8.62
N LEU A 104 4.11 9.78 -8.27
CA LEU A 104 3.62 10.54 -7.13
C LEU A 104 4.22 10.07 -5.81
N PHE A 105 4.38 8.75 -5.62
CA PHE A 105 5.06 8.20 -4.44
C PHE A 105 6.48 8.75 -4.29
N LEU A 106 7.26 8.76 -5.37
CA LEU A 106 8.62 9.30 -5.33
C LEU A 106 8.62 10.79 -4.98
N ASP A 107 7.75 11.57 -5.62
CA ASP A 107 7.66 13.01 -5.41
C ASP A 107 7.29 13.36 -3.96
N VAL A 108 6.21 12.79 -3.42
CA VAL A 108 5.75 13.13 -2.07
C VAL A 108 6.66 12.57 -0.96
N THR A 109 7.50 11.58 -1.27
CA THR A 109 8.42 10.96 -0.32
C THR A 109 9.88 11.34 -0.56
N ALA A 110 10.15 12.32 -1.43
CA ALA A 110 11.49 12.76 -1.77
C ALA A 110 12.29 13.25 -0.55
N ALA A 111 11.61 13.86 0.42
CA ALA A 111 12.21 14.37 1.65
C ALA A 111 12.38 13.30 2.76
N ALA A 112 11.91 12.06 2.55
CA ALA A 112 12.12 11.00 3.52
C ALA A 112 13.61 10.67 3.61
N ALA A 113 14.12 10.61 4.84
CA ALA A 113 15.51 10.35 5.14
C ALA A 113 15.63 9.44 6.36
N VAL A 114 16.75 8.75 6.46
CA VAL A 114 17.13 7.90 7.60
C VAL A 114 18.50 8.38 8.05
N THR A 115 18.67 8.55 9.36
CA THR A 115 19.94 9.00 9.93
C THR A 115 20.89 7.82 10.17
N ASP A 116 22.20 8.10 10.30
CA ASP A 116 23.17 7.07 10.67
C ASP A 116 22.86 6.45 12.05
N ASP A 117 22.28 7.23 12.96
CA ASP A 117 21.84 6.76 14.28
C ASP A 117 20.68 5.77 14.15
N ASP A 118 19.69 6.03 13.29
CA ASP A 118 18.59 5.09 13.02
C ASP A 118 19.12 3.74 12.50
N VAL A 119 20.11 3.79 11.61
CA VAL A 119 20.76 2.61 11.04
C VAL A 119 21.51 1.82 12.11
N ALA A 120 22.31 2.50 12.94
CA ALA A 120 23.05 1.89 14.03
C ALA A 120 22.12 1.27 15.09
N ASP A 121 21.08 1.98 15.49
CA ASP A 121 20.09 1.51 16.46
C ASP A 121 19.25 0.35 15.92
N TYR A 122 18.93 0.34 14.62
CA TYR A 122 18.27 -0.79 14.00
C TYR A 122 19.18 -2.02 13.98
N HIS A 123 20.45 -1.87 13.58
CA HIS A 123 21.43 -2.97 13.55
C HIS A 123 21.59 -3.61 14.94
N LYS A 124 21.74 -2.78 15.97
CA LYS A 124 21.87 -3.23 17.37
C LYS A 124 20.66 -4.05 17.84
N ARG A 125 19.45 -3.64 17.46
CA ARG A 125 18.19 -4.35 17.81
C ARG A 125 17.94 -5.59 16.95
N ASN A 126 18.49 -5.63 15.75
CA ASN A 126 18.23 -6.67 14.75
C ASN A 126 19.53 -7.28 14.20
N PRO A 127 20.44 -7.79 15.05
CA PRO A 127 21.81 -8.12 14.65
C PRO A 127 21.90 -9.21 13.57
N LEU A 128 20.89 -10.08 13.46
CA LEU A 128 20.87 -11.20 12.51
C LEU A 128 20.02 -10.93 11.25
N ARG A 129 19.32 -9.79 11.17
CA ARG A 129 18.32 -9.53 10.12
C ARG A 129 18.90 -9.48 8.70
N PHE A 130 20.15 -9.07 8.60
CA PHE A 130 20.92 -8.96 7.35
C PHE A 130 22.08 -9.96 7.29
N ALA A 131 22.09 -10.95 8.18
CA ALA A 131 23.09 -12.02 8.12
C ALA A 131 22.80 -12.94 6.93
N VAL A 132 23.85 -13.33 6.20
CA VAL A 132 23.73 -14.32 5.13
C VAL A 132 23.43 -15.68 5.77
N PRO A 133 22.35 -16.38 5.38
CA PRO A 133 22.07 -17.72 5.88
C PRO A 133 23.23 -18.68 5.58
N LEU A 134 23.62 -19.51 6.54
CA LEU A 134 24.63 -20.53 6.35
C LEU A 134 24.00 -21.76 5.68
N VAL A 135 24.78 -22.49 4.89
CA VAL A 135 24.41 -23.82 4.41
C VAL A 135 25.20 -24.83 5.25
N ASP A 136 24.51 -25.75 5.90
CA ASP A 136 25.16 -26.77 6.73
C ASP A 136 25.82 -27.87 5.88
N ALA A 137 26.53 -28.79 6.54
CA ALA A 137 27.24 -29.89 5.89
C ALA A 137 26.32 -30.85 5.08
N HIS A 138 25.00 -30.77 5.29
CA HIS A 138 23.99 -31.58 4.62
C HIS A 138 23.19 -30.78 3.59
N GLY A 139 23.56 -29.52 3.32
CA GLY A 139 22.89 -28.65 2.34
C GLY A 139 21.67 -27.90 2.87
N TRP A 140 21.34 -27.99 4.17
CA TRP A 140 20.21 -27.28 4.75
C TRP A 140 20.58 -25.84 5.13
N ARG A 141 19.63 -24.91 4.98
CA ARG A 141 19.82 -23.53 5.45
C ARG A 141 19.77 -23.50 6.98
N ALA A 142 20.86 -23.08 7.60
CA ALA A 142 20.96 -22.84 9.03
C ALA A 142 20.97 -21.32 9.32
N PRO A 143 20.31 -20.88 10.41
CA PRO A 143 20.36 -19.48 10.82
C PRO A 143 21.80 -19.09 11.19
N ALA A 144 22.20 -17.88 10.81
CA ALA A 144 23.49 -17.34 11.21
C ALA A 144 23.51 -17.13 12.73
N ALA A 145 24.58 -17.58 13.40
CA ALA A 145 24.76 -17.40 14.84
C ALA A 145 25.39 -16.05 15.20
N ILE A 146 26.07 -15.41 14.24
CA ILE A 146 26.79 -14.15 14.42
C ILE A 146 26.30 -13.15 13.38
N GLY A 147 25.95 -11.95 13.83
CA GLY A 147 25.54 -10.85 12.97
C GLY A 147 26.74 -10.22 12.26
N PRO A 148 26.60 -9.80 10.99
CA PRO A 148 27.66 -9.10 10.29
C PRO A 148 27.94 -7.72 10.94
N PRO A 149 29.19 -7.24 10.91
CA PRO A 149 29.51 -5.88 11.33
C PRO A 149 28.67 -4.84 10.59
N LEU A 150 28.30 -3.74 11.27
CA LEU A 150 27.45 -2.69 10.72
C LEU A 150 27.94 -2.20 9.35
N GLU A 151 29.23 -1.95 9.19
CA GLU A 151 29.78 -1.43 7.93
C GLU A 151 29.54 -2.34 6.72
N GLN A 152 29.39 -3.65 6.92
CA GLN A 152 29.10 -4.59 5.83
C GLN A 152 27.64 -4.54 5.38
N VAL A 153 26.73 -4.15 6.28
CA VAL A 153 25.27 -4.18 6.03
C VAL A 153 24.60 -2.81 6.06
N ARG A 154 25.38 -1.73 6.31
CA ARG A 154 24.89 -0.34 6.43
C ARG A 154 24.01 0.05 5.24
N ALA A 155 24.46 -0.22 4.01
CA ALA A 155 23.71 0.12 2.80
C ALA A 155 22.35 -0.59 2.73
N GLY A 156 22.32 -1.90 3.00
CA GLY A 156 21.08 -2.69 2.98
C GLY A 156 20.10 -2.29 4.09
N ILE A 157 20.61 -1.96 5.28
CA ILE A 157 19.77 -1.42 6.38
C ILE A 157 19.22 -0.06 5.99
N THR A 158 20.05 0.83 5.44
CA THR A 158 19.63 2.17 5.01
C THR A 158 18.52 2.09 3.96
N GLU A 159 18.68 1.25 2.94
CA GLU A 159 17.66 1.03 1.90
C GLU A 159 16.36 0.48 2.50
N HIS A 160 16.46 -0.52 3.39
CA HIS A 160 15.29 -1.11 4.05
C HIS A 160 14.51 -0.08 4.87
N LEU A 161 15.22 0.70 5.71
CA LEU A 161 14.62 1.72 6.56
C LEU A 161 14.03 2.86 5.74
N LEU A 162 14.74 3.33 4.70
CA LEU A 162 14.27 4.38 3.84
C LEU A 162 13.01 3.94 3.07
N GLY A 163 12.99 2.70 2.58
CA GLY A 163 11.80 2.13 1.96
C GLY A 163 10.60 2.12 2.91
N ALA A 164 10.80 1.70 4.17
CA ALA A 164 9.75 1.68 5.19
C ALA A 164 9.24 3.09 5.52
N GLU A 165 10.15 4.06 5.71
CA GLU A 165 9.77 5.44 5.99
C GLU A 165 9.04 6.09 4.82
N ARG A 166 9.47 5.86 3.57
CA ARG A 166 8.74 6.33 2.39
C ARG A 166 7.34 5.76 2.32
N ARG A 167 7.16 4.45 2.55
CA ARG A 167 5.83 3.82 2.59
C ARG A 167 4.94 4.42 3.68
N ARG A 168 5.49 4.65 4.87
CA ARG A 168 4.79 5.31 5.97
C ARG A 168 4.39 6.75 5.60
N ALA A 169 5.33 7.55 5.10
CA ALA A 169 5.11 8.93 4.71
C ALA A 169 4.04 9.04 3.60
N PHE A 170 4.12 8.19 2.58
CA PHE A 170 3.11 8.12 1.51
C PHE A 170 1.73 7.79 2.06
N ARG A 171 1.62 6.80 2.95
CA ARG A 171 0.34 6.43 3.56
C ARG A 171 -0.28 7.59 4.34
N VAL A 172 0.51 8.26 5.19
CA VAL A 172 0.06 9.42 5.97
C VAL A 172 -0.37 10.55 5.05
N TRP A 173 0.42 10.87 4.03
CA TRP A 173 0.10 11.89 3.05
C TRP A 173 -1.20 11.57 2.28
N LEU A 174 -1.35 10.33 1.82
CA LEU A 174 -2.52 9.89 1.06
C LEU A 174 -3.78 9.92 1.91
N ASP A 175 -3.70 9.49 3.18
CA ASP A 175 -4.83 9.55 4.11
C ASP A 175 -5.27 11.00 4.35
N ALA A 176 -4.33 11.90 4.60
CA ALA A 176 -4.62 13.33 4.74
C ALA A 176 -5.24 13.91 3.47
N ARG A 177 -4.73 13.52 2.30
CA ARG A 177 -5.23 14.04 1.03
C ARG A 177 -6.63 13.53 0.69
N ARG A 178 -6.90 12.26 1.00
CA ARG A 178 -8.24 11.67 0.88
C ARG A 178 -9.22 12.31 1.84
N ALA A 179 -8.83 12.56 3.08
CA ALA A 179 -9.66 13.28 4.05
C ALA A 179 -10.05 14.69 3.57
N ALA A 180 -9.17 15.36 2.82
CA ALA A 180 -9.45 16.68 2.28
C ALA A 180 -10.34 16.67 1.01
N LEU A 181 -10.27 15.62 0.20
CA LEU A 181 -10.89 15.60 -1.14
C LEU A 181 -12.09 14.67 -1.28
N VAL A 182 -12.24 13.67 -0.41
CA VAL A 182 -13.23 12.61 -0.59
C VAL A 182 -14.39 12.79 0.37
N VAL A 183 -15.60 12.77 -0.18
CA VAL A 183 -16.85 12.67 0.58
C VAL A 183 -17.54 11.35 0.20
N LEU A 184 -17.75 10.46 1.17
CA LEU A 184 -18.41 9.18 0.96
C LEU A 184 -19.92 9.31 1.23
N ALA A 185 -20.74 8.65 0.42
CA ALA A 185 -22.15 8.49 0.73
C ALA A 185 -22.33 7.48 1.89
N PRO A 186 -23.41 7.61 2.70
CA PRO A 186 -23.71 6.65 3.76
C PRO A 186 -23.73 5.20 3.27
N GLY A 187 -23.09 4.30 4.01
CA GLY A 187 -22.98 2.86 3.70
C GLY A 187 -21.74 2.47 2.88
N TYR A 188 -21.00 3.45 2.36
CA TYR A 188 -19.75 3.27 1.59
C TYR A 188 -18.49 3.65 2.39
N GLU A 189 -18.61 3.76 3.71
CA GLU A 189 -17.50 4.03 4.61
C GLU A 189 -16.42 2.94 4.52
N HIS A 190 -15.26 3.23 5.12
CA HIS A 190 -14.12 2.31 5.11
C HIS A 190 -14.50 0.93 5.68
N PRO A 191 -14.06 -0.20 5.07
CA PRO A 191 -14.40 -1.55 5.54
C PRO A 191 -14.10 -1.83 7.02
N GLY A 192 -13.08 -1.17 7.58
CA GLY A 192 -12.71 -1.27 9.00
C GLY A 192 -13.44 -0.31 9.94
N ASP A 193 -14.44 0.45 9.50
CA ASP A 193 -15.19 1.36 10.37
C ASP A 193 -16.01 0.56 11.40
N PRO A 194 -15.81 0.76 12.72
CA PRO A 194 -16.49 0.00 13.78
C PRO A 194 -18.01 0.24 13.83
N ARG A 195 -18.51 1.27 13.17
CA ARG A 195 -19.95 1.56 13.08
C ARG A 195 -20.66 0.67 12.05
N GLN A 196 -19.92 -0.07 11.23
CA GLN A 196 -20.49 -0.91 10.18
C GLN A 196 -21.02 -2.23 10.76
N PRO A 197 -22.24 -2.67 10.37
CA PRO A 197 -22.81 -3.93 10.85
C PRO A 197 -22.02 -5.15 10.39
N ASP A 198 -21.25 -5.02 9.30
CA ASP A 198 -20.40 -6.08 8.75
C ASP A 198 -18.97 -6.06 9.29
N ASN A 199 -18.64 -5.19 10.26
CA ASN A 199 -17.31 -5.18 10.85
C ASN A 199 -17.18 -6.36 11.83
N THR A 200 -16.40 -7.35 11.43
CA THR A 200 -16.15 -8.57 12.23
C THR A 200 -14.93 -8.45 13.13
N HIS A 201 -14.13 -7.39 13.02
CA HIS A 201 -13.02 -7.13 13.93
C HIS A 201 -13.56 -6.66 15.29
N ARG A 202 -13.56 -7.56 16.27
CA ARG A 202 -13.70 -7.21 17.70
C ARG A 202 -12.30 -7.09 18.29
N HIS A 203 -12.02 -5.97 18.97
CA HIS A 203 -10.82 -5.78 19.78
C HIS A 203 -10.86 -6.65 21.04
#